data_AF-A0AAD3D9F2-F1
#
_entry.id   AF-A0AAD3D9F2-F1
#
_cell.length_a   1.000
_cell.length_b   1.000
_cell.length_c   1.000
_cell.angle_alpha   90.00
_cell.angle_beta   90.00
_cell.angle_gamma   90.00
#
_symmetry.space_group_name_H-M   'P 1'
#
loop_
_entity.id
_entity.type
_entity.pdbx_description
1 polymer ?
#
loop_
_entity_poly.entity_id
_entity_poly.type
_entity_poly.pdbx_seq_one_letter_code
_entity_poly.pdbx_strand_id
1 'polypeptide(L)'
;MILIKSISRVAAGRQITRFRNGSSICILNVHSKSYAPFNTPYVNNINLSESFRQFSIDNKSNLGQEYYEKAKQHLRQHEKSLQEKQQQQENQQYNSKSGLQVVKKIINQVRQERKEQLNGIEIHHSQVKEKANDLELAKEYMQIAAFWHGFNHAIVSLANDLLTQQDFNLEKELKYVYALDHNDLVFDLGELQRCPSGAHVAVKLYEFAGANDCAEAWFNLSHLLWMGHEIENNEEKSIEADMERAMECFDKAVKLGDDDVKLKQSNYKYYIVTTF
;
A
#
# COMPACT_ATOMS: atom_id res chain seq x y z
N MET A 1 30.62 10.18 -4.36
CA MET A 1 31.47 10.56 -5.52
C MET A 1 30.67 10.25 -6.79
N ILE A 2 30.09 11.25 -7.47
CA ILE A 2 29.25 11.05 -8.67
C ILE A 2 30.12 11.29 -9.90
N LEU A 3 30.32 10.25 -10.72
CA LEU A 3 31.06 10.32 -11.97
C LEU A 3 30.13 10.86 -13.06
N ILE A 4 30.27 12.12 -13.46
CA ILE A 4 29.48 12.72 -14.55
C ILE A 4 30.21 12.53 -15.87
N LYS A 5 29.66 11.70 -16.78
CA LYS A 5 30.13 11.58 -18.16
C LYS A 5 29.70 12.81 -18.98
N SER A 6 30.64 13.65 -19.39
CA SER A 6 30.39 14.76 -20.33
C SER A 6 30.65 14.32 -21.77
N ILE A 7 29.79 14.72 -22.70
CA ILE A 7 29.99 14.55 -24.15
C ILE A 7 30.37 15.91 -24.73
N SER A 8 31.57 16.01 -25.30
CA SER A 8 32.07 17.23 -25.96
C SER A 8 32.05 17.03 -27.48
N ARG A 9 31.40 17.95 -28.21
CA ARG A 9 31.54 18.05 -29.68
C ARG A 9 32.16 19.40 -30.02
N VAL A 10 33.19 19.37 -30.85
CA VAL A 10 33.87 20.57 -31.34
C VAL A 10 33.34 20.86 -32.74
N ALA A 11 32.65 21.98 -32.91
CA ALA A 11 32.28 22.50 -34.22
C ALA A 11 32.75 23.96 -34.30
N ALA A 12 33.58 24.26 -35.32
CA ALA A 12 33.98 25.60 -35.74
C ALA A 12 34.26 26.61 -34.60
N GLY A 13 35.26 26.31 -33.75
CA GLY A 13 35.83 27.28 -32.81
C GLY A 13 34.98 27.64 -31.59
N ARG A 14 33.87 26.94 -31.33
CA ARG A 14 33.11 27.07 -30.07
C ARG A 14 33.00 25.72 -29.38
N GLN A 15 33.52 25.65 -28.16
CA GLN A 15 33.37 24.49 -27.29
C GLN A 15 32.08 24.68 -26.50
N ILE A 16 31.05 23.90 -26.82
CA ILE A 16 29.76 23.94 -26.11
C ILE A 16 29.67 22.68 -25.25
N THR A 17 29.75 22.87 -23.93
CA THR A 17 29.57 21.79 -22.97
C THR A 17 28.13 21.80 -22.47
N ARG A 18 27.35 20.76 -22.81
CA ARG A 18 25.97 20.60 -22.32
C ARG A 18 25.95 19.64 -21.13
N PHE A 19 25.34 20.06 -20.03
CA PHE A 19 25.06 19.21 -18.87
C PHE A 19 23.64 18.64 -18.97
N ARG A 20 23.42 17.41 -18.48
CA ARG A 20 22.14 16.69 -18.63
C ARG A 20 20.92 17.35 -17.98
N ASN A 21 21.10 18.35 -17.11
CA ASN A 21 20.01 19.00 -16.38
C ASN A 21 19.57 20.36 -16.99
N GLY A 22 19.53 20.47 -18.32
CA GLY A 22 18.88 21.60 -19.01
C GLY A 22 19.59 22.97 -18.92
N SER A 23 20.65 23.11 -18.12
CA SER A 23 21.43 24.34 -18.02
C SER A 23 22.59 24.33 -19.04
N SER A 24 22.58 25.29 -19.96
CA SER A 24 23.66 25.49 -20.93
C SER A 24 24.61 26.58 -20.41
N ILE A 25 25.86 26.25 -20.15
CA ILE A 25 26.90 27.25 -19.86
C ILE A 25 27.70 27.46 -21.15
N CYS A 26 27.58 28.65 -21.75
CA CYS A 26 28.42 29.06 -22.87
C CYS A 26 29.72 29.65 -22.33
N ILE A 27 30.82 28.91 -22.42
CA ILE A 27 32.15 29.45 -22.16
C ILE A 27 32.67 30.02 -23.48
N LEU A 28 32.75 31.35 -23.57
CA LEU A 28 33.32 32.06 -24.71
C LEU A 28 34.84 32.04 -24.57
N ASN A 29 35.49 31.05 -25.20
CA ASN A 29 36.94 31.07 -25.36
C ASN A 29 37.31 32.12 -26.40
N VAL A 30 37.74 33.30 -25.93
CA VAL A 30 38.32 34.33 -26.79
C VAL A 30 39.76 33.91 -27.09
N HIS A 31 39.96 33.18 -28.19
CA HIS A 31 41.30 33.02 -28.73
C HIS A 31 41.76 34.37 -29.29
N SER A 32 42.66 35.05 -28.57
CA SER A 32 43.38 36.22 -29.06
C SER A 32 44.28 35.83 -30.24
N LYS A 33 43.78 35.95 -31.47
CA LYS A 33 44.66 36.02 -32.63
C LYS A 33 45.39 37.36 -32.57
N SER A 34 46.71 37.28 -32.45
CA SER A 34 47.63 38.41 -32.51
C SER A 34 47.49 39.15 -33.85
N TYR A 35 46.78 40.28 -33.84
CA TYR A 35 46.82 41.27 -34.89
C TYR A 35 47.62 42.49 -34.42
N ALA A 36 48.32 43.08 -35.39
CA ALA A 36 49.34 44.13 -35.31
C ALA A 36 48.97 45.37 -34.44
N PRO A 37 49.98 46.13 -33.97
CA PRO A 37 49.79 47.22 -33.01
C PRO A 37 49.16 48.43 -33.69
N PHE A 38 47.88 48.68 -33.44
CA PHE A 38 47.28 49.99 -33.63
C PHE A 38 47.32 50.75 -32.30
N ASN A 39 48.13 51.83 -32.29
CA ASN A 39 48.15 52.85 -31.25
C ASN A 39 46.73 53.46 -31.14
N THR A 40 45.99 53.03 -30.13
CA THR A 40 44.79 53.73 -29.67
C THR A 40 45.09 54.35 -28.30
N PRO A 41 44.59 55.56 -28.03
CA PRO A 41 44.86 56.24 -26.78
C PRO A 41 44.29 55.44 -25.62
N TYR A 42 45.12 55.26 -24.59
CA TYR A 42 44.79 54.65 -23.31
C TYR A 42 43.50 55.28 -22.75
N VAL A 43 42.38 54.56 -22.91
CA VAL A 43 41.19 54.82 -22.10
C VAL A 43 41.53 54.28 -20.72
N ASN A 44 41.68 55.20 -19.77
CA ASN A 44 41.93 54.91 -18.37
C ASN A 44 41.02 53.76 -17.91
N ASN A 45 41.64 52.72 -17.35
CA ASN A 45 41.01 51.58 -16.71
C ASN A 45 39.92 52.07 -15.75
N ILE A 46 38.68 52.06 -16.21
CA ILE A 46 37.53 52.26 -15.35
C ILE A 46 37.52 51.07 -14.40
N ASN A 47 37.36 51.37 -13.12
CA ASN A 47 37.25 50.50 -11.95
C ASN A 47 36.02 49.53 -12.01
N LEU A 48 35.67 49.04 -13.20
CA LEU A 48 34.57 48.11 -13.47
C LEU A 48 34.86 46.69 -12.96
N SER A 49 36.13 46.35 -12.69
CA SER A 49 36.49 45.00 -12.24
C SER A 49 36.09 44.73 -10.79
N GLU A 50 36.09 45.76 -9.92
CA GLU A 50 35.83 45.61 -8.49
C GLU A 50 34.32 45.64 -8.20
N SER A 51 33.58 46.55 -8.84
CA SER A 51 32.12 46.59 -8.76
C SER A 51 31.46 45.35 -9.36
N PHE A 52 31.98 44.80 -10.46
CA PHE A 52 31.46 43.55 -11.04
C PHE A 52 31.82 42.32 -10.20
N ARG A 53 32.99 42.32 -9.54
CA ARG A 53 33.36 41.28 -8.56
C ARG A 53 32.44 41.31 -7.35
N GLN A 54 32.17 42.49 -6.78
CA GLN A 54 31.28 42.63 -5.64
C GLN A 54 29.84 42.21 -5.99
N PHE A 55 29.31 42.64 -7.13
CA PHE A 55 28.00 42.21 -7.63
C PHE A 55 27.91 40.68 -7.84
N SER A 56 28.98 40.03 -8.27
CA SER A 56 29.02 38.56 -8.42
C SER A 56 29.05 37.83 -7.08
N ILE A 57 29.72 38.39 -6.08
CA ILE A 57 29.77 37.85 -4.71
C ILE A 57 28.39 37.99 -4.04
N ASP A 58 27.78 39.17 -4.14
CA ASP A 58 26.48 39.46 -3.53
C ASP A 58 25.37 38.61 -4.16
N ASN A 59 25.38 38.40 -5.49
CA ASN A 59 24.42 37.51 -6.15
C ASN A 59 24.58 36.03 -5.76
N LYS A 60 25.82 35.54 -5.58
CA LYS A 60 26.06 34.17 -5.11
C LYS A 60 25.61 33.98 -3.66
N SER A 61 25.81 35.01 -2.83
CA SER A 61 25.32 35.04 -1.45
C SER A 61 23.79 34.95 -1.42
N ASN A 62 23.11 35.80 -2.20
CA ASN A 62 21.65 35.84 -2.25
C ASN A 62 21.04 34.54 -2.81
N LEU A 63 21.63 33.98 -3.87
CA LEU A 63 21.18 32.72 -4.44
C LEU A 63 21.39 31.55 -3.45
N GLY A 64 22.51 31.54 -2.73
CA GLY A 64 22.78 30.56 -1.67
C GLY A 64 21.76 30.63 -0.53
N GLN A 65 21.39 31.84 -0.11
CA GLN A 65 20.35 32.05 0.90
C GLN A 65 18.98 31.58 0.43
N GLU A 66 18.61 31.85 -0.83
CA GLU A 66 17.34 31.39 -1.39
C GLU A 66 17.25 29.86 -1.41
N TYR A 67 18.31 29.18 -1.84
CA TYR A 67 18.36 27.71 -1.82
C TYR A 67 18.32 27.14 -0.41
N TYR A 68 18.99 27.80 0.55
CA TYR A 68 18.95 27.40 1.95
C TYR A 68 17.53 27.51 2.54
N GLU A 69 16.83 28.62 2.30
CA GLU A 69 15.46 28.80 2.79
C GLU A 69 14.47 27.83 2.12
N LYS A 70 14.62 27.54 0.82
CA LYS A 70 13.83 26.51 0.14
C LYS A 70 14.07 25.12 0.73
N ALA A 71 15.32 24.75 1.00
CA ALA A 71 15.63 23.47 1.64
C ALA A 71 15.02 23.37 3.05
N LYS A 72 15.07 24.45 3.82
CA LYS A 72 14.45 24.54 5.14
C LYS A 72 12.92 24.48 5.09
N GLN A 73 12.30 25.02 4.06
CA GLN A 73 10.86 24.89 3.82
C GLN A 73 10.47 23.44 3.50
N HIS A 74 11.22 22.77 2.63
CA HIS A 74 10.99 21.35 2.32
C HIS A 74 11.16 20.45 3.54
N LEU A 75 12.16 20.72 4.39
CA LEU A 75 12.35 19.97 5.63
C LEU A 75 11.14 20.12 6.56
N ARG A 76 10.63 21.34 6.74
CA ARG A 76 9.43 21.61 7.55
C ARG A 76 8.18 20.90 6.99
N GLN A 77 8.01 20.87 5.68
CA GLN A 77 6.90 20.16 5.04
C GLN A 77 7.00 18.64 5.25
N HIS A 78 8.21 18.08 5.16
CA HIS A 78 8.46 16.67 5.39
C HIS A 78 8.20 16.28 6.85
N GLU A 79 8.67 17.07 7.83
CA GLU A 79 8.39 16.87 9.26
C GLU A 79 6.88 16.90 9.55
N LYS A 80 6.15 17.85 8.96
CA LYS A 80 4.69 17.93 9.09
C LYS A 80 4.00 16.68 8.55
N SER A 81 4.41 16.19 7.37
CA SER A 81 3.86 14.96 6.78
C SER A 81 4.14 13.73 7.65
N LEU A 82 5.31 13.64 8.28
CA LEU A 82 5.63 12.56 9.22
C LEU A 82 4.72 12.60 10.46
N GLN A 83 4.48 13.79 11.03
CA GLN A 83 3.58 13.95 12.17
C GLN A 83 2.13 13.57 11.82
N GLU A 84 1.63 13.99 10.65
CA GLU A 84 0.28 13.63 10.18
C GLU A 84 0.15 12.10 10.00
N LYS A 85 1.16 11.42 9.45
CA LYS A 85 1.17 9.95 9.34
C LYS A 85 1.19 9.26 10.69
N GLN A 86 1.99 9.75 11.64
CA GLN A 86 2.04 9.19 12.98
C GLN A 86 0.70 9.33 13.70
N GLN A 87 0.05 10.49 13.58
CA GLN A 87 -1.28 10.72 14.16
C GLN A 87 -2.35 9.82 13.52
N GLN A 88 -2.29 9.58 12.21
CA GLN A 88 -3.18 8.63 11.54
C GLN A 88 -2.99 7.20 12.06
N GLN A 89 -1.75 6.75 12.27
CA GLN A 89 -1.47 5.43 12.84
C GLN A 89 -1.98 5.30 14.28
N GLU A 90 -1.82 6.34 15.11
CA GLU A 90 -2.36 6.37 16.47
C GLU A 90 -3.89 6.29 16.48
N ASN A 91 -4.56 7.01 15.57
CA ASN A 91 -6.02 6.96 15.42
C ASN A 91 -6.51 5.58 14.93
N GLN A 92 -5.79 4.94 14.00
CA GLN A 92 -6.10 3.58 13.54
C GLN A 92 -5.92 2.56 14.67
N GLN A 93 -4.84 2.67 15.47
CA GLN A 93 -4.65 1.84 16.66
C GLN A 93 -5.72 2.07 17.73
N TYR A 94 -6.21 3.30 17.86
CA TYR A 94 -7.30 3.63 18.78
C TYR A 94 -8.63 2.99 18.33
N ASN A 95 -8.93 3.04 17.03
CA ASN A 95 -10.11 2.43 16.44
C ASN A 95 -10.06 0.89 16.48
N SER A 96 -8.89 0.28 16.28
CA SER A 96 -8.75 -1.18 16.42
C SER A 96 -8.84 -1.62 17.88
N LYS A 97 -8.29 -0.85 18.83
CA LYS A 97 -8.45 -1.09 20.27
C LYS A 97 -9.89 -0.91 20.73
N SER A 98 -10.62 0.07 20.22
CA SER A 98 -12.04 0.30 20.57
C SER A 98 -12.94 -0.81 20.01
N GLY A 99 -12.74 -1.22 18.75
CA GLY A 99 -13.44 -2.36 18.16
C GLY A 99 -13.17 -3.66 18.92
N LEU A 100 -11.91 -3.93 19.26
CA LEU A 100 -11.54 -5.09 20.07
C LEU A 100 -12.13 -5.05 21.48
N GLN A 101 -12.23 -3.87 22.10
CA GLN A 101 -12.88 -3.70 23.40
C GLN A 101 -14.39 -3.95 23.32
N VAL A 102 -15.06 -3.51 22.25
CA VAL A 102 -16.48 -3.79 22.00
C VAL A 102 -16.70 -5.30 21.84
N VAL A 103 -15.89 -5.97 21.01
CA VAL A 103 -15.95 -7.43 20.82
C VAL A 103 -15.69 -8.16 22.15
N LYS A 104 -14.67 -7.75 22.92
CA LYS A 104 -14.39 -8.33 24.25
C LYS A 104 -15.56 -8.14 25.22
N LYS A 105 -16.21 -6.98 25.20
CA LYS A 105 -17.37 -6.69 26.06
C LYS A 105 -18.56 -7.57 25.69
N ILE A 106 -18.85 -7.73 24.40
CA ILE A 106 -19.90 -8.63 23.90
C ILE A 106 -19.62 -10.08 24.32
N ILE A 107 -18.39 -10.57 24.09
CA ILE A 107 -17.98 -11.94 24.49
C ILE A 107 -18.15 -12.14 26.00
N ASN A 108 -17.73 -11.18 26.81
CA ASN A 108 -17.84 -11.30 28.26
C ASN A 108 -19.29 -11.26 28.75
N GLN A 109 -20.13 -10.42 28.14
CA GLN A 109 -21.56 -10.36 28.47
C GLN A 109 -22.26 -11.69 28.14
N VAL A 110 -22.03 -12.23 26.95
CA VAL A 110 -22.60 -13.54 26.55
C VAL A 110 -22.13 -14.66 27.47
N ARG A 111 -20.85 -14.68 27.85
CA ARG A 111 -20.32 -15.64 28.83
C ARG A 111 -21.00 -15.52 30.19
N GLN A 112 -21.30 -14.30 30.63
CA GLN A 112 -21.95 -14.06 31.91
C GLN A 112 -23.41 -14.54 31.89
N GLU A 113 -24.17 -14.17 30.86
CA GLU A 113 -25.55 -14.63 30.64
C GLU A 113 -25.63 -16.16 30.58
N ARG A 114 -24.65 -16.81 29.95
CA ARG A 114 -24.58 -18.28 29.88
C ARG A 114 -24.19 -18.93 31.21
N LYS A 115 -23.29 -18.34 31.99
CA LYS A 115 -22.97 -18.80 33.35
C LYS A 115 -24.17 -18.71 34.29
N GLU A 116 -24.97 -17.65 34.16
CA GLU A 116 -26.21 -17.49 34.91
C GLU A 116 -27.24 -18.55 34.53
N GLN A 117 -27.32 -18.94 33.24
CA GLN A 117 -28.14 -20.06 32.78
C GLN A 117 -27.63 -21.44 33.25
N LEU A 118 -26.31 -21.64 33.31
CA LEU A 118 -25.68 -22.93 33.66
C LEU A 118 -25.58 -23.18 35.18
N ASN A 119 -25.60 -22.14 36.02
CA ASN A 119 -25.61 -22.29 37.48
C ASN A 119 -26.86 -23.00 38.05
N GLY A 120 -27.86 -23.31 37.21
CA GLY A 120 -28.99 -24.17 37.56
C GLY A 120 -28.81 -25.66 37.25
N ILE A 121 -27.70 -26.09 36.63
CA ILE A 121 -27.55 -27.45 36.09
C ILE A 121 -26.15 -27.99 36.43
N GLU A 122 -26.03 -28.78 37.51
CA GLU A 122 -24.78 -29.49 37.87
C GLU A 122 -24.43 -30.54 36.79
N ILE A 123 -23.34 -30.35 36.04
CA ILE A 123 -22.82 -31.39 35.13
C ILE A 123 -21.28 -31.50 35.23
N HIS A 124 -20.84 -32.55 35.91
CA HIS A 124 -19.48 -33.09 35.83
C HIS A 124 -19.30 -33.93 34.55
N HIS A 125 -19.10 -33.30 33.39
CA HIS A 125 -18.51 -33.87 32.16
C HIS A 125 -18.31 -32.80 31.04
N SER A 126 -18.31 -31.51 31.38
CA SER A 126 -18.65 -30.42 30.45
C SER A 126 -17.52 -29.80 29.61
N GLN A 127 -16.25 -29.93 29.99
CA GLN A 127 -15.21 -29.04 29.45
C GLN A 127 -14.86 -29.23 27.95
N VAL A 128 -15.07 -30.42 27.37
CA VAL A 128 -14.83 -30.65 25.92
C VAL A 128 -16.04 -30.22 25.08
N LYS A 129 -17.27 -30.41 25.57
CA LYS A 129 -18.49 -29.93 24.90
C LYS A 129 -18.61 -28.41 24.93
N GLU A 130 -18.10 -27.77 25.98
CA GLU A 130 -18.16 -26.31 26.14
C GLU A 130 -17.25 -25.59 25.13
N LYS A 131 -16.03 -26.10 24.89
CA LYS A 131 -15.09 -25.52 23.90
C LYS A 131 -15.57 -25.62 22.45
N ALA A 132 -16.20 -26.74 22.07
CA ALA A 132 -16.78 -26.90 20.73
C ALA A 132 -17.90 -25.87 20.48
N ASN A 133 -18.62 -25.49 21.53
CA ASN A 133 -19.70 -24.52 21.49
C ASN A 133 -19.19 -23.09 21.31
N ASP A 134 -18.04 -22.75 21.92
CA ASP A 134 -17.42 -21.42 21.77
C ASP A 134 -16.89 -21.18 20.36
N LEU A 135 -16.37 -22.20 19.68
CA LEU A 135 -15.88 -22.08 18.31
C LEU A 135 -17.03 -21.86 17.31
N GLU A 136 -18.11 -22.64 17.43
CA GLU A 136 -19.31 -22.46 16.60
C GLU A 136 -19.92 -21.08 16.78
N LEU A 137 -20.00 -20.60 18.02
CA LEU A 137 -20.49 -19.27 18.33
C LEU A 137 -19.58 -18.16 17.77
N ALA A 138 -18.26 -18.34 17.80
CA ALA A 138 -17.33 -17.40 17.19
C ALA A 138 -17.51 -17.32 15.67
N LYS A 139 -17.75 -18.46 15.00
CA LYS A 139 -18.07 -18.51 13.56
C LYS A 139 -19.37 -17.79 13.23
N GLU A 140 -20.41 -18.00 14.04
CA GLU A 140 -21.69 -17.28 13.92
C GLU A 140 -21.49 -15.77 13.99
N TYR A 141 -20.81 -15.26 15.02
CA TYR A 141 -20.55 -13.84 15.14
C TYR A 141 -19.68 -13.28 14.02
N MET A 142 -18.72 -14.05 13.52
CA MET A 142 -17.89 -13.65 12.38
C MET A 142 -18.72 -13.51 11.10
N GLN A 143 -19.67 -14.42 10.87
CA GLN A 143 -20.61 -14.34 9.75
C GLN A 143 -21.52 -13.12 9.85
N ILE A 144 -22.11 -12.88 11.02
CA ILE A 144 -22.94 -11.68 11.25
C ILE A 144 -22.11 -10.41 11.02
N ALA A 145 -20.91 -10.35 11.60
CA ALA A 145 -19.99 -9.23 11.42
C ALA A 145 -19.66 -8.96 9.94
N ALA A 146 -19.40 -10.01 9.16
CA ALA A 146 -19.09 -9.90 7.75
C ALA A 146 -20.29 -9.42 6.92
N PHE A 147 -21.45 -10.09 7.06
CA PHE A 147 -22.55 -9.94 6.12
C PHE A 147 -23.58 -8.86 6.50
N TRP A 148 -23.76 -8.56 7.80
CA TRP A 148 -24.66 -7.48 8.25
C TRP A 148 -23.96 -6.15 8.41
N HIS A 149 -22.70 -6.18 8.80
CA HIS A 149 -21.97 -4.96 9.16
C HIS A 149 -20.86 -4.62 8.18
N GLY A 150 -20.59 -5.48 7.18
CA GLY A 150 -19.53 -5.24 6.20
C GLY A 150 -18.14 -5.17 6.84
N PHE A 151 -17.90 -5.86 7.97
CA PHE A 151 -16.60 -5.80 8.61
C PHE A 151 -15.55 -6.55 7.80
N ASN A 152 -14.70 -5.78 7.11
CA ASN A 152 -13.67 -6.30 6.19
C ASN A 152 -12.80 -7.41 6.77
N HIS A 153 -12.32 -7.29 8.02
CA HIS A 153 -11.50 -8.35 8.62
C HIS A 153 -12.27 -9.66 8.84
N ALA A 154 -13.57 -9.58 9.15
CA ALA A 154 -14.40 -10.78 9.26
C ALA A 154 -14.60 -11.43 7.88
N ILE A 155 -14.81 -10.62 6.84
CA ILE A 155 -14.92 -11.09 5.45
C ILE A 155 -13.63 -11.77 4.99
N VAL A 156 -12.47 -11.15 5.25
CA VAL A 156 -11.15 -11.71 4.94
C VAL A 156 -10.91 -13.02 5.71
N SER A 157 -11.27 -13.08 6.99
CA SER A 157 -11.12 -14.30 7.80
C SER A 157 -11.99 -15.44 7.27
N LEU A 158 -13.24 -15.15 6.87
CA LEU A 158 -14.12 -16.15 6.25
C LEU A 158 -13.54 -16.63 4.92
N ALA A 159 -13.04 -15.73 4.08
CA ALA A 159 -12.41 -16.08 2.82
C ALA A 159 -11.19 -17.01 3.03
N ASN A 160 -10.34 -16.71 4.02
CA ASN A 160 -9.22 -17.56 4.40
C ASN A 160 -9.68 -18.95 4.88
N ASP A 161 -10.69 -19.01 5.76
CA ASP A 161 -11.24 -20.28 6.25
C ASP A 161 -11.72 -21.17 5.10
N LEU A 162 -12.43 -20.59 4.13
CA LEU A 162 -12.94 -21.30 2.96
C LEU A 162 -11.85 -21.93 2.08
N LEU A 163 -10.66 -21.33 2.02
CA LEU A 163 -9.52 -21.87 1.27
C LEU A 163 -8.88 -23.09 1.97
N THR A 164 -9.13 -23.28 3.27
CA THR A 164 -8.57 -24.41 4.03
C THR A 164 -9.48 -25.64 4.04
N GLN A 165 -10.71 -25.53 3.54
CA GLN A 165 -11.70 -26.59 3.58
C GLN A 165 -11.64 -27.47 2.33
N GLN A 166 -11.51 -28.78 2.54
CA GLN A 166 -11.57 -29.76 1.46
C GLN A 166 -13.01 -29.97 0.95
N ASP A 167 -13.98 -30.07 1.87
CA ASP A 167 -15.38 -30.34 1.55
C ASP A 167 -16.23 -29.07 1.63
N PHE A 168 -16.02 -28.16 0.67
CA PHE A 168 -16.76 -26.91 0.63
C PHE A 168 -18.27 -27.13 0.41
N ASN A 169 -19.08 -26.68 1.37
CA ASN A 169 -20.53 -26.58 1.23
C ASN A 169 -20.98 -25.20 1.74
N LEU A 170 -21.33 -24.31 0.81
CA LEU A 170 -21.66 -22.92 1.13
C LEU A 170 -22.80 -22.78 2.14
N GLU A 171 -23.86 -23.59 2.03
CA GLU A 171 -25.01 -23.54 2.95
C GLU A 171 -24.61 -23.95 4.36
N LYS A 172 -23.78 -24.98 4.48
CA LYS A 172 -23.25 -25.43 5.78
C LYS A 172 -22.32 -24.38 6.39
N GLU A 173 -21.45 -23.80 5.58
CA GLU A 173 -20.46 -22.83 6.04
C GLU A 173 -21.07 -21.47 6.37
N LEU A 174 -22.10 -21.04 5.66
CA LEU A 174 -22.82 -19.79 5.90
C LEU A 174 -24.19 -20.00 6.56
N LYS A 175 -24.38 -21.11 7.27
CA LYS A 175 -25.68 -21.51 7.83
C LYS A 175 -26.34 -20.41 8.68
N TYR A 176 -25.55 -19.61 9.39
CA TYR A 176 -26.06 -18.56 10.25
C TYR A 176 -26.54 -17.35 9.45
N VAL A 177 -25.89 -17.04 8.33
CA VAL A 177 -26.35 -15.98 7.42
C VAL A 177 -27.67 -16.38 6.75
N TYR A 178 -27.80 -17.65 6.35
CA TYR A 178 -29.03 -18.16 5.73
C TYR A 178 -30.22 -18.25 6.69
N ALA A 179 -29.96 -18.38 8.00
CA ALA A 179 -31.00 -18.37 9.01
C ALA A 179 -31.60 -16.97 9.28
N LEU A 180 -30.97 -15.92 8.75
CA LEU A 180 -31.35 -14.53 8.97
C LEU A 180 -32.15 -13.99 7.77
N ASP A 181 -33.01 -13.00 8.02
CA ASP A 181 -33.77 -12.30 6.98
C ASP A 181 -32.80 -11.59 6.01
N HIS A 182 -32.97 -11.81 4.70
CA HIS A 182 -32.01 -11.44 3.66
C HIS A 182 -32.07 -9.95 3.26
N ASN A 183 -33.07 -9.20 3.73
CA ASN A 183 -33.32 -7.84 3.24
C ASN A 183 -32.24 -6.81 3.65
N ASP A 184 -31.46 -7.10 4.69
CA ASP A 184 -30.47 -6.16 5.26
C ASP A 184 -29.01 -6.58 5.01
N LEU A 185 -28.76 -7.58 4.16
CA LEU A 185 -27.39 -8.02 3.88
C LEU A 185 -26.64 -7.01 3.01
N VAL A 186 -25.42 -6.69 3.42
CA VAL A 186 -24.53 -5.78 2.67
C VAL A 186 -23.93 -6.49 1.44
N PHE A 187 -24.05 -7.81 1.37
CA PHE A 187 -23.49 -8.66 0.31
C PHE A 187 -24.57 -9.55 -0.30
N ASP A 188 -24.63 -9.62 -1.64
CA ASP A 188 -25.57 -10.49 -2.37
C ASP A 188 -25.15 -11.96 -2.28
N LEU A 189 -25.85 -12.73 -1.42
CA LEU A 189 -25.61 -14.17 -1.27
C LEU A 189 -25.87 -14.95 -2.57
N GLY A 190 -26.71 -14.43 -3.47
CA GLY A 190 -26.96 -15.04 -4.78
C GLY A 190 -25.71 -15.08 -5.65
N GLU A 191 -24.78 -14.12 -5.49
CA GLU A 191 -23.47 -14.18 -6.16
C GLU A 191 -22.60 -15.32 -5.61
N LEU A 192 -22.60 -15.53 -4.29
CA LEU A 192 -21.83 -16.61 -3.66
C LEU A 192 -22.37 -17.98 -4.03
N GLN A 193 -23.69 -18.15 -4.11
CA GLN A 193 -24.32 -19.42 -4.50
C GLN A 193 -23.96 -19.88 -5.91
N ARG A 194 -23.66 -18.94 -6.81
CA ARG A 194 -23.24 -19.24 -8.18
C ARG A 194 -21.77 -19.64 -8.27
N CYS A 195 -21.00 -19.48 -7.19
CA CYS A 195 -19.59 -19.82 -7.18
C CYS A 195 -19.43 -21.35 -7.14
N PRO A 196 -18.62 -21.93 -8.05
CA PRO A 196 -18.51 -23.37 -8.15
C PRO A 196 -17.76 -23.99 -6.95
N SER A 197 -16.83 -23.26 -6.31
CA SER A 197 -16.00 -23.75 -5.20
C SER A 197 -15.74 -22.68 -4.13
N GLY A 198 -15.22 -23.11 -2.97
CA GLY A 198 -14.86 -22.21 -1.86
C GLY A 198 -13.81 -21.17 -2.25
N ALA A 199 -12.89 -21.52 -3.16
CA ALA A 199 -11.91 -20.58 -3.70
C ALA A 199 -12.58 -19.45 -4.49
N HIS A 200 -13.60 -19.75 -5.32
CA HIS A 200 -14.36 -18.72 -6.04
C HIS A 200 -15.14 -17.81 -5.09
N VAL A 201 -15.68 -18.37 -4.00
CA VAL A 201 -16.29 -17.57 -2.93
C VAL A 201 -15.25 -16.68 -2.26
N ALA A 202 -14.06 -17.20 -1.94
CA ALA A 202 -12.98 -16.41 -1.36
C ALA A 202 -12.58 -15.24 -2.27
N VAL A 203 -12.50 -15.44 -3.60
CA VAL A 203 -12.29 -14.33 -4.56
C VAL A 203 -13.36 -13.25 -4.39
N LYS A 204 -14.64 -13.63 -4.38
CA LYS A 204 -15.74 -12.66 -4.26
C LYS A 204 -15.71 -11.90 -2.94
N LEU A 205 -15.41 -12.60 -1.85
CA LEU A 205 -15.27 -11.98 -0.52
C LEU A 205 -14.07 -11.03 -0.48
N TYR A 206 -12.92 -11.39 -1.06
CA TYR A 206 -11.77 -10.48 -1.13
C TYR A 206 -12.02 -9.27 -2.02
N GLU A 207 -12.67 -9.45 -3.18
CA GLU A 207 -13.05 -8.34 -4.06
C GLU A 207 -13.92 -7.33 -3.33
N PHE A 208 -14.92 -7.83 -2.59
CA PHE A 208 -15.82 -6.98 -1.82
C PHE A 208 -15.13 -6.27 -0.66
N ALA A 209 -14.34 -6.98 0.16
CA ALA A 209 -13.59 -6.36 1.25
C ALA A 209 -12.57 -5.34 0.70
N GLY A 210 -11.90 -5.67 -0.40
CA GLY A 210 -10.97 -4.78 -1.09
C GLY A 210 -11.65 -3.54 -1.64
N ALA A 211 -12.84 -3.68 -2.24
CA ALA A 211 -13.64 -2.53 -2.70
C ALA A 211 -14.05 -1.60 -1.54
N ASN A 212 -14.05 -2.10 -0.31
CA ASN A 212 -14.25 -1.34 0.92
C ASN A 212 -12.91 -0.95 1.59
N ASP A 213 -11.87 -0.68 0.79
CA ASP A 213 -10.55 -0.21 1.22
C ASP A 213 -9.78 -1.15 2.17
N CYS A 214 -10.08 -2.46 2.16
CA CYS A 214 -9.29 -3.44 2.90
C CYS A 214 -8.00 -3.81 2.14
N ALA A 215 -6.87 -3.32 2.62
CA ALA A 215 -5.55 -3.59 2.02
C ALA A 215 -5.21 -5.09 2.04
N GLU A 216 -5.47 -5.76 3.17
CA GLU A 216 -5.23 -7.20 3.37
C GLU A 216 -6.02 -8.06 2.38
N ALA A 217 -7.26 -7.67 2.06
CA ALA A 217 -8.08 -8.38 1.10
C ALA A 217 -7.49 -8.33 -0.32
N TRP A 218 -7.04 -7.15 -0.76
CA TRP A 218 -6.36 -7.01 -2.05
C TRP A 218 -5.06 -7.80 -2.11
N PHE A 219 -4.30 -7.84 -1.01
CA PHE A 219 -3.09 -8.63 -0.92
C PHE A 219 -3.38 -10.13 -1.02
N ASN A 220 -4.35 -10.65 -0.27
CA ASN A 220 -4.73 -12.06 -0.30
C ASN A 220 -5.30 -12.47 -1.67
N LEU A 221 -6.11 -11.61 -2.29
CA LEU A 221 -6.60 -11.83 -3.66
C LEU A 221 -5.45 -11.88 -4.67
N SER A 222 -4.48 -10.98 -4.56
CA SER A 222 -3.31 -11.00 -5.45
C SER A 222 -2.55 -12.32 -5.36
N HIS A 223 -2.39 -12.85 -4.15
CA HIS A 223 -1.73 -14.13 -3.92
C HIS A 223 -2.52 -15.30 -4.51
N LEU A 224 -3.84 -15.32 -4.29
CA LEU A 224 -4.73 -16.36 -4.81
C LEU A 224 -4.71 -16.38 -6.35
N LEU A 225 -4.78 -15.22 -6.99
CA LEU A 225 -4.73 -15.10 -8.45
C LEU A 225 -3.34 -15.38 -9.02
N TRP A 226 -2.27 -15.06 -8.29
CA TRP A 226 -0.90 -15.32 -8.75
C TRP A 226 -0.56 -16.80 -8.78
N MET A 227 -0.92 -17.52 -7.70
CA MET A 227 -0.63 -18.93 -7.55
C MET A 227 -1.61 -19.81 -8.33
N GLY A 228 -2.81 -19.28 -8.61
CA GLY A 228 -3.98 -20.11 -8.87
C GLY A 228 -4.38 -20.88 -7.60
N HIS A 229 -5.44 -21.67 -7.70
CA HIS A 229 -5.82 -22.60 -6.64
C HIS A 229 -6.31 -23.89 -7.26
N GLU A 230 -5.48 -24.93 -7.22
CA GLU A 230 -5.84 -26.28 -7.64
C GLU A 230 -6.35 -27.06 -6.43
N ILE A 231 -7.55 -27.62 -6.53
CA ILE A 231 -8.01 -28.64 -5.60
C ILE A 231 -7.70 -29.98 -6.25
N GLU A 232 -6.76 -30.73 -5.66
CA GLU A 232 -6.48 -32.11 -6.05
C GLU A 232 -7.78 -32.93 -5.92
N ASN A 233 -8.18 -33.62 -7.00
CA ASN A 233 -9.22 -34.66 -7.14
C ASN A 233 -10.10 -34.55 -8.41
N ASN A 234 -9.59 -33.96 -9.50
CA ASN A 234 -10.16 -34.09 -10.86
C ASN A 234 -11.58 -33.56 -11.12
N GLU A 235 -12.18 -32.80 -10.21
CA GLU A 235 -13.41 -32.03 -10.51
C GLU A 235 -13.05 -30.55 -10.71
N GLU A 236 -13.05 -30.16 -11.98
CA GLU A 236 -12.65 -28.89 -12.58
C GLU A 236 -13.31 -27.66 -11.93
N LYS A 237 -12.74 -27.17 -10.83
CA LYS A 237 -13.16 -25.92 -10.16
C LYS A 237 -11.99 -25.15 -9.54
N SER A 238 -10.83 -25.19 -10.22
CA SER A 238 -9.65 -24.42 -9.85
C SER A 238 -9.80 -22.95 -10.23
N ILE A 239 -9.07 -22.09 -9.53
CA ILE A 239 -8.84 -20.71 -10.01
C ILE A 239 -7.61 -20.77 -10.90
N GLU A 240 -7.77 -20.42 -12.18
CA GLU A 240 -6.64 -20.23 -13.08
C GLU A 240 -5.79 -19.05 -12.63
N ALA A 241 -4.47 -19.17 -12.78
CA ALA A 241 -3.56 -18.09 -12.45
C ALA A 241 -3.78 -16.91 -13.42
N ASP A 242 -4.01 -15.72 -12.86
CA ASP A 242 -4.22 -14.47 -13.59
C ASP A 242 -3.22 -13.43 -13.08
N MET A 243 -2.04 -13.43 -13.70
CA MET A 243 -0.91 -12.60 -13.25
C MET A 243 -1.18 -11.10 -13.42
N GLU A 244 -1.89 -10.70 -14.46
CA GLU A 244 -2.20 -9.29 -14.72
C GLU A 244 -3.11 -8.75 -13.60
N ARG A 245 -4.22 -9.44 -13.34
CA ARG A 245 -5.14 -9.06 -12.27
C ARG A 245 -4.52 -9.21 -10.88
N ALA A 246 -3.66 -10.21 -10.67
CA ALA A 246 -2.89 -10.33 -9.44
C ALA A 246 -2.02 -9.09 -9.19
N MET A 247 -1.30 -8.61 -10.21
CA MET A 247 -0.47 -7.40 -10.11
C MET A 247 -1.31 -6.15 -9.82
N GLU A 248 -2.47 -6.01 -10.46
CA GLU A 248 -3.39 -4.91 -10.14
C GLU A 248 -3.87 -4.92 -8.69
N CYS A 249 -4.22 -6.11 -8.17
CA CYS A 249 -4.61 -6.28 -6.78
C CYS A 249 -3.45 -5.95 -5.83
N PHE A 250 -2.24 -6.38 -6.17
CA PHE A 250 -1.04 -6.06 -5.40
C PHE A 250 -0.80 -4.55 -5.35
N ASP A 251 -0.90 -3.86 -6.49
CA ASP A 251 -0.76 -2.39 -6.55
C ASP A 251 -1.83 -1.66 -5.72
N LYS A 252 -3.06 -2.17 -5.65
CA LYS A 252 -4.10 -1.64 -4.77
C LYS A 252 -3.72 -1.82 -3.29
N ALA A 253 -3.23 -3.00 -2.91
CA ALA A 253 -2.77 -3.26 -1.53
C ALA A 253 -1.60 -2.34 -1.13
N VAL A 254 -0.64 -2.10 -2.04
CA VAL A 254 0.46 -1.13 -1.83
C VAL A 254 -0.09 0.28 -1.55
N LYS A 255 -1.04 0.74 -2.38
CA LYS A 255 -1.59 2.11 -2.27
C LYS A 255 -2.35 2.31 -0.96
N LEU A 256 -3.04 1.28 -0.49
CA LEU A 256 -3.74 1.29 0.80
C LEU A 256 -2.80 1.10 2.00
N GLY A 257 -1.52 0.80 1.76
CA GLY A 257 -0.49 0.80 2.79
C GLY A 257 -0.37 -0.51 3.57
N ASP A 258 -0.76 -1.64 2.97
CA ASP A 258 -0.58 -2.96 3.56
C ASP A 258 0.88 -3.20 3.98
N ASP A 259 1.08 -3.69 5.20
CA ASP A 259 2.42 -3.89 5.77
C ASP A 259 3.10 -5.17 5.24
N ASP A 260 2.34 -6.21 4.91
CA ASP A 260 2.87 -7.47 4.38
C ASP A 260 3.40 -7.29 2.95
N VAL A 261 2.77 -6.39 2.21
CA VAL A 261 3.24 -5.95 0.89
C VAL A 261 4.65 -5.35 0.96
N LYS A 262 4.99 -4.57 1.99
CA LYS A 262 6.33 -3.95 2.14
C LYS A 262 7.41 -5.01 2.30
N LEU A 263 7.10 -6.09 3.02
CA LEU A 263 8.01 -7.22 3.21
C LEU A 263 8.23 -8.00 1.90
N LYS A 264 7.21 -8.11 1.05
CA LYS A 264 7.31 -8.88 -0.21
C LYS A 264 7.72 -8.06 -1.43
N GLN A 265 7.58 -6.73 -1.43
CA GLN A 265 7.97 -5.87 -2.55
C GLN A 265 9.44 -6.04 -2.98
N SER A 266 10.34 -6.37 -2.05
CA SER A 266 11.74 -6.67 -2.37
C SER A 266 11.86 -7.89 -3.29
N ASN A 267 10.95 -8.85 -3.16
CA ASN A 267 10.96 -10.11 -3.92
C ASN A 267 10.23 -9.94 -5.26
N TYR A 268 9.10 -9.23 -5.29
CA TYR A 268 8.32 -9.03 -6.53
C TYR A 268 9.03 -8.16 -7.58
N LYS A 269 9.86 -7.19 -7.16
CA LYS A 269 10.67 -6.41 -8.10
C LYS A 269 11.62 -7.28 -8.94
N TYR A 270 12.03 -8.45 -8.45
CA TYR A 270 12.87 -9.36 -9.23
C TYR A 270 12.08 -10.07 -10.33
N TYR A 271 10.82 -10.44 -10.07
CA TYR A 271 9.99 -11.16 -11.05
C TYR A 271 9.55 -10.30 -12.23
N ILE A 272 9.33 -8.99 -12.03
CA ILE A 272 8.99 -8.07 -13.14
C ILE A 272 10.17 -7.89 -14.10
N VAL A 273 11.41 -7.98 -13.62
CA VAL A 273 12.61 -7.75 -14.43
C VAL A 273 13.02 -8.98 -15.25
N THR A 274 12.57 -10.18 -14.88
CA THR A 274 12.98 -11.43 -15.56
C THR A 274 12.02 -11.92 -16.63
N THR A 275 10.82 -11.35 -16.72
CA THR A 275 9.72 -11.90 -17.55
C THR A 275 9.40 -11.03 -18.77
N PHE A 276 10.12 -9.92 -18.97
CA PHE A 276 10.08 -9.05 -20.15
C PHE A 276 11.48 -8.90 -20.75
#